data_AF-A0A9P7Y582-F1
#
_entry.id   AF-A0A9P7Y582-F1
#
_cell.length_a   1.000
_cell.length_b   1.000
_cell.length_c   1.000
_cell.angle_alpha   90.00
_cell.angle_beta   90.00
_cell.angle_gamma   90.00
#
_symmetry.space_group_name_H-M   'P 1'
#
loop_
_entity.id
_entity.type
_entity.pdbx_description
1 polymer ?
#
loop_
_entity_poly.entity_id
_entity_poly.type
_entity_poly.pdbx_seq_one_letter_code
_entity_poly.pdbx_strand_id
1 'polypeptide(L)'
;MEYIHFSLNMYQKVANVLIRKGRMPVGLIVNFTALKPRQVRECLFVLIQHNLVVYAESQEKSRIVTYYEINRTELLHRVLIPKVLHSSQEWFERDGALIAESLLTHGKLTITDCVADVLTTSGVAPGKTTTQRTQLLNKAFTRMVKEKCLIAVRPSDSLTAADKDMAEEKRETDKMTLPPTAAELASIRKVLGAQKQAEQNSTIVGLKRRLDTMDDSYGEKRPRLLTDGDLVIIEEVETDVYFKVNFERFIIRWRNVQIANLYEARLNPTAKTIMQTIMNLAEERMINCKEEHSSPVSIMLLLNSLPKDTNLIDTLEFDPSDLGPNNTKPKIHECLDKYIQILEEDLMKILKKDGGRSGQYVINLKSASQILKKNLIQGIVSARFGAPYVRIMNMLADKGKLEEKQISRFSMMPVKDVREKLTTLCTFGVLNLQEVPKTKERTPSRTYYLWEVILPRAADTLTDRLYHTMGNLRQRRFVERAKRAVLLNKCERTDVKADDSLLNAAEKKELETLNSVLEMLEMQELRIAEMVITLRDF
;
A
#
# COMPACT_ATOMS: atom_id res chain seq x y z
N MET A 1 -20.53 22.15 -11.31
CA MET A 1 -19.72 21.74 -10.15
C MET A 1 -19.21 22.94 -9.31
N GLU A 2 -19.84 24.12 -9.38
CA GLU A 2 -19.32 25.34 -8.69
C GLU A 2 -19.44 25.33 -7.16
N TYR A 3 -20.40 24.58 -6.58
CA TYR A 3 -20.48 24.39 -5.12
C TYR A 3 -19.32 23.56 -4.54
N ILE A 4 -18.58 22.83 -5.39
CA ILE A 4 -17.47 21.98 -4.96
C ILE A 4 -16.21 22.81 -4.69
N HIS A 5 -16.01 23.95 -5.36
CA HIS A 5 -14.82 24.79 -5.15
C HIS A 5 -14.88 25.61 -3.85
N PHE A 6 -16.06 26.14 -3.48
CA PHE A 6 -16.25 26.85 -2.20
C PHE A 6 -16.24 25.90 -1.01
N SER A 7 -16.84 24.72 -1.16
CA SER A 7 -16.86 23.69 -0.11
C SER A 7 -15.47 23.07 0.08
N LEU A 8 -14.69 22.82 -0.99
CA LEU A 8 -13.30 22.37 -0.88
C LEU A 8 -12.45 23.30 -0.02
N ASN A 9 -12.63 24.62 -0.17
CA ASN A 9 -11.86 25.61 0.57
C ASN A 9 -12.16 25.54 2.08
N MET A 10 -13.42 25.28 2.46
CA MET A 10 -13.81 25.11 3.86
C MET A 10 -13.26 23.82 4.46
N TYR A 11 -13.41 22.68 3.77
CA TYR A 11 -12.83 21.40 4.22
C TYR A 11 -11.31 21.47 4.34
N GLN A 12 -10.64 22.10 3.36
CA GLN A 12 -9.19 22.29 3.35
C GLN A 12 -8.72 23.16 4.51
N LYS A 13 -9.44 24.23 4.86
CA LYS A 13 -9.10 25.08 6.03
C LYS A 13 -9.15 24.29 7.33
N VAL A 14 -10.24 23.56 7.57
CA VAL A 14 -10.39 22.71 8.77
C VAL A 14 -9.28 21.67 8.81
N ALA A 15 -9.00 21.01 7.68
CA ALA A 15 -7.96 19.99 7.61
C ALA A 15 -6.54 20.57 7.84
N ASN A 16 -6.23 21.72 7.27
CA ASN A 16 -4.93 22.37 7.46
C ASN A 16 -4.66 22.76 8.92
N VAL A 17 -5.70 23.21 9.64
CA VAL A 17 -5.58 23.53 11.07
C VAL A 17 -5.26 22.26 11.85
N LEU A 18 -6.01 21.18 11.63
CA LEU A 18 -5.77 19.89 12.29
C LEU A 18 -4.39 19.29 11.95
N ILE A 19 -3.92 19.41 10.71
CA ILE A 19 -2.58 18.93 10.31
C ILE A 19 -1.47 19.69 11.04
N ARG A 20 -1.57 21.03 11.12
CA ARG A 20 -0.50 21.90 11.65
C ARG A 20 -0.48 21.97 13.17
N LYS A 21 -1.65 21.96 13.81
CA LYS A 21 -1.80 22.18 15.25
C LYS A 21 -2.09 20.89 16.02
N GLY A 22 -2.38 19.80 15.32
CA GLY A 22 -2.65 18.50 15.92
C GLY A 22 -4.08 18.37 16.44
N ARG A 23 -4.25 17.44 17.39
CA ARG A 23 -5.54 17.06 17.99
C ARG A 23 -6.19 18.22 18.74
N MET A 24 -7.47 18.50 18.47
CA MET A 24 -8.18 19.61 19.11
C MET A 24 -9.72 19.47 19.12
N PRO A 25 -10.42 20.15 20.06
CA PRO A 25 -11.88 20.19 20.11
C PRO A 25 -12.48 21.23 19.15
N VAL A 26 -13.78 21.10 18.86
CA VAL A 26 -14.52 21.96 17.91
C VAL A 26 -14.35 23.45 18.20
N GLY A 27 -14.38 23.85 19.47
CA GLY A 27 -14.26 25.27 19.85
C GLY A 27 -12.94 25.90 19.39
N LEU A 28 -11.83 25.17 19.51
CA LEU A 28 -10.53 25.65 19.03
C LEU A 28 -10.47 25.65 17.49
N ILE A 29 -11.07 24.66 16.83
CA ILE A 29 -11.14 24.61 15.37
C ILE A 29 -11.89 25.83 14.83
N VAL A 30 -13.01 26.20 15.45
CA VAL A 30 -13.80 27.39 15.10
C VAL A 30 -12.93 28.65 15.20
N ASN A 31 -12.20 28.81 16.31
CA ASN A 31 -11.36 29.98 16.53
C ASN A 31 -10.23 30.08 15.51
N PHE A 32 -9.56 28.98 15.18
CA PHE A 32 -8.45 28.98 14.23
C PHE A 32 -8.89 29.08 12.76
N THR A 33 -10.09 28.62 12.42
CA THR A 33 -10.60 28.66 11.04
C THR A 33 -11.42 29.91 10.72
N ALA A 34 -11.87 30.64 11.75
CA ALA A 34 -12.82 31.76 11.64
C ALA A 34 -14.13 31.38 10.90
N LEU A 35 -14.50 30.09 10.92
CA LEU A 35 -15.74 29.58 10.34
C LEU A 35 -16.84 29.52 11.41
N LYS A 36 -18.10 29.55 10.97
CA LYS A 36 -19.23 29.39 11.91
C LYS A 36 -19.20 27.98 12.51
N PRO A 37 -19.61 27.77 13.78
CA PRO A 37 -19.62 26.45 14.42
C PRO A 37 -20.37 25.39 13.63
N ARG A 38 -21.50 25.75 13.00
CA ARG A 38 -22.27 24.85 12.13
C ARG A 38 -21.45 24.36 10.93
N GLN A 39 -20.74 25.27 10.27
CA GLN A 39 -19.89 24.95 9.12
C GLN A 39 -18.75 24.01 9.50
N VAL A 40 -18.12 24.24 10.67
CA VAL A 40 -17.06 23.34 11.16
C VAL A 40 -17.60 21.93 11.41
N ARG A 41 -18.80 21.80 12.00
CA ARG A 41 -19.43 20.49 12.22
C ARG A 41 -19.76 19.78 10.90
N GLU A 42 -20.30 20.50 9.92
CA GLU A 42 -20.55 19.96 8.57
C GLU A 42 -19.25 19.52 7.89
N CYS A 43 -18.16 20.29 8.03
CA CYS A 43 -16.84 19.90 7.53
C CYS A 43 -16.29 18.66 8.21
N LEU A 44 -16.35 18.59 9.54
CA LEU A 44 -15.90 17.42 10.29
C LEU A 44 -16.71 16.18 9.94
N PHE A 45 -18.02 16.31 9.76
CA PHE A 45 -18.89 15.20 9.34
C PHE A 45 -18.42 14.59 8.02
N VAL A 46 -18.19 15.40 6.99
CA VAL A 46 -17.72 14.91 5.68
C VAL A 46 -16.33 14.27 5.77
N LEU A 47 -15.42 14.85 6.57
CA LEU A 47 -14.08 14.31 6.77
C LEU A 47 -14.10 12.97 7.52
N ILE A 48 -14.98 12.80 8.50
CA ILE A 48 -15.19 11.53 9.22
C ILE A 48 -15.84 10.48 8.31
N GLN A 49 -16.80 10.89 7.47
CA GLN A 49 -17.44 10.02 6.49
C GLN A 49 -16.41 9.39 5.55
N HIS A 50 -15.39 10.13 5.15
CA HIS A 50 -14.32 9.59 4.32
C HIS A 50 -13.06 9.16 5.08
N ASN A 51 -13.15 8.86 6.37
CA ASN A 51 -12.04 8.34 7.19
C ASN A 51 -10.79 9.23 7.26
N LEU A 52 -10.92 10.53 6.95
CA LEU A 52 -9.81 11.49 7.02
C LEU A 52 -9.60 12.05 8.42
N VAL A 53 -10.68 12.10 9.22
CA VAL A 53 -10.66 12.56 10.60
C VAL A 53 -11.10 11.44 11.51
N VAL A 54 -10.33 11.29 12.58
CA VAL A 54 -10.50 10.36 13.70
C VAL A 54 -10.89 11.21 14.91
N TYR A 55 -11.74 10.69 15.79
CA TYR A 55 -12.18 11.41 16.96
C TYR A 55 -12.10 10.54 18.21
N ALA A 56 -11.75 11.15 19.33
CA ALA A 56 -11.70 10.48 20.63
C ALA A 56 -12.34 11.36 21.69
N GLU A 57 -13.23 10.74 22.47
CA GLU A 57 -13.88 11.37 23.61
C GLU A 57 -13.00 11.20 24.85
N SER A 58 -12.73 12.30 25.53
CA SER A 58 -11.98 12.31 26.78
C SER A 58 -12.84 12.94 27.87
N GLN A 59 -12.89 12.29 29.03
CA GLN A 59 -13.58 12.83 30.19
C GLN A 59 -12.65 13.78 30.95
N GLU A 60 -12.89 15.07 30.81
CA GLU A 60 -12.19 16.12 31.55
C GLU A 60 -13.04 16.54 32.74
N LYS A 61 -12.67 16.06 33.93
CA LYS A 61 -13.41 16.29 35.18
C LYS A 61 -14.87 15.82 35.04
N SER A 62 -15.80 16.77 34.87
CA SER A 62 -17.25 16.53 34.73
C SER A 62 -17.76 16.69 33.30
N ARG A 63 -16.91 17.03 32.32
CA ARG A 63 -17.32 17.28 30.93
C ARG A 63 -16.67 16.26 29.99
N ILE A 64 -17.45 15.75 29.04
CA ILE A 64 -16.94 14.94 27.95
C ILE A 64 -16.54 15.90 26.82
N VAL A 65 -15.28 15.87 26.43
CA VAL A 65 -14.73 16.69 25.35
C VAL A 65 -14.29 15.78 24.22
N THR A 66 -14.86 16.00 23.03
CA THR A 66 -14.46 15.28 21.82
C THR A 66 -13.31 16.00 21.14
N TYR A 67 -12.24 15.27 20.91
CA TYR A 67 -11.05 15.74 20.22
C TYR A 67 -10.98 15.13 18.82
N TYR A 68 -10.65 15.95 17.83
CA TYR A 68 -10.53 15.53 16.42
C TYR A 68 -9.07 15.57 15.99
N GLU A 69 -8.66 14.58 15.21
CA GLU A 69 -7.32 14.43 14.66
C GLU A 69 -7.39 13.96 13.20
N ILE A 70 -6.41 14.35 12.36
CA ILE A 70 -6.33 13.87 10.99
C ILE A 70 -5.56 12.57 10.88
N ASN A 71 -6.15 11.60 10.18
CA ASN A 71 -5.44 10.41 9.72
C ASN A 71 -4.57 10.77 8.51
N ARG A 72 -3.28 11.03 8.77
CA ARG A 72 -2.30 11.40 7.74
C ARG A 72 -2.08 10.29 6.72
N THR A 73 -2.13 9.03 7.16
CA THR A 73 -1.88 7.87 6.29
C THR A 73 -3.00 7.72 5.26
N GLU A 74 -4.26 7.75 5.69
CA GLU A 74 -5.43 7.72 4.78
C GLU A 74 -5.44 8.93 3.83
N LEU A 75 -5.08 10.11 4.33
CA LEU A 75 -4.99 11.31 3.48
C LEU A 75 -3.96 11.15 2.36
N LEU A 76 -2.80 10.58 2.66
CA LEU A 76 -1.73 10.35 1.67
C LEU A 76 -2.09 9.23 0.70
N HIS A 77 -2.76 8.18 1.16
CA HIS A 77 -3.21 7.07 0.31
C HIS A 77 -4.23 7.47 -0.74
N ARG A 78 -4.92 8.61 -0.59
CA ARG A 78 -5.82 9.12 -1.64
C ARG A 78 -5.15 9.38 -2.99
N VAL A 79 -3.85 9.63 -3.02
CA VAL A 79 -3.10 9.77 -4.28
C VAL A 79 -3.14 8.47 -5.08
N LEU A 80 -3.34 7.33 -4.40
CA LEU A 80 -3.33 5.98 -4.96
C LEU A 80 -4.68 5.52 -5.50
N ILE A 81 -5.74 6.33 -5.33
CA ILE A 81 -7.10 5.99 -5.79
C ILE A 81 -7.10 5.47 -7.25
N PRO A 82 -6.43 6.13 -8.22
CA PRO A 82 -6.42 5.63 -9.59
C PRO A 82 -5.83 4.21 -9.72
N LYS A 83 -4.76 3.92 -8.97
CA LYS A 83 -4.14 2.59 -8.97
C LYS A 83 -5.00 1.56 -8.26
N VAL A 84 -5.70 1.93 -7.19
CA VAL A 84 -6.66 1.05 -6.51
C VAL A 84 -7.79 0.68 -7.46
N LEU A 85 -8.35 1.64 -8.19
CA LEU A 85 -9.41 1.38 -9.18
C LEU A 85 -8.93 0.44 -10.28
N HIS A 86 -7.74 0.71 -10.83
CA HIS A 86 -7.12 -0.15 -11.84
C HIS A 86 -6.89 -1.58 -11.33
N SER A 87 -6.26 -1.75 -10.16
CA SER A 87 -6.06 -3.07 -9.56
C SER A 87 -7.37 -3.77 -9.18
N SER A 88 -8.40 -3.01 -8.80
CA SER A 88 -9.73 -3.57 -8.53
C SER A 88 -10.35 -4.13 -9.82
N GLN A 89 -10.16 -3.44 -10.94
CA GLN A 89 -10.57 -3.92 -12.26
C GLN A 89 -9.81 -5.18 -12.69
N GLU A 90 -8.50 -5.24 -12.44
CA GLU A 90 -7.69 -6.41 -12.78
C GLU A 90 -8.05 -7.65 -11.95
N TRP A 91 -8.31 -7.48 -10.65
CA TRP A 91 -8.51 -8.62 -9.74
C TRP A 91 -9.96 -9.08 -9.64
N PHE A 92 -10.91 -8.13 -9.73
CA PHE A 92 -12.34 -8.34 -9.50
C PHE A 92 -13.21 -7.91 -10.68
N GLU A 93 -12.59 -7.75 -11.86
CA GLU A 93 -13.24 -7.37 -13.11
C GLU A 93 -13.95 -6.00 -13.01
N ARG A 94 -14.82 -5.70 -13.97
CA ARG A 94 -15.54 -4.42 -14.03
C ARG A 94 -16.37 -4.15 -12.77
N ASP A 95 -16.90 -5.19 -12.14
CA ASP A 95 -17.79 -5.07 -10.99
C ASP A 95 -17.05 -4.59 -9.75
N GLY A 96 -15.88 -5.14 -9.46
CA GLY A 96 -15.08 -4.69 -8.34
C GLY A 96 -14.55 -3.26 -8.53
N ALA A 97 -14.28 -2.83 -9.76
CA ALA A 97 -13.91 -1.45 -10.07
C ALA A 97 -15.05 -0.47 -9.72
N LEU A 98 -16.29 -0.77 -10.13
CA LEU A 98 -17.47 0.06 -9.83
C LEU A 98 -17.77 0.09 -8.32
N ILE A 99 -17.65 -1.04 -7.62
CA ILE A 99 -17.81 -1.11 -6.17
C ILE A 99 -16.76 -0.24 -5.47
N ALA A 100 -15.49 -0.36 -5.87
CA ALA A 100 -14.41 0.45 -5.32
C ALA A 100 -14.61 1.94 -5.61
N GLU A 101 -15.06 2.31 -6.81
CA GLU A 101 -15.37 3.70 -7.19
C GLU A 101 -16.49 4.29 -6.33
N SER A 102 -17.59 3.56 -6.15
CA SER A 102 -18.72 3.96 -5.30
C SER A 102 -18.27 4.19 -3.86
N LEU A 103 -17.49 3.26 -3.29
CA LEU A 103 -16.97 3.37 -1.93
C LEU A 103 -15.96 4.51 -1.77
N LEU A 104 -15.06 4.73 -2.74
CA LEU A 104 -14.07 5.80 -2.67
C LEU A 104 -14.69 7.19 -2.84
N THR A 105 -15.78 7.29 -3.62
CA THR A 105 -16.52 8.53 -3.84
C THR A 105 -17.34 8.94 -2.62
N HIS A 106 -18.01 7.99 -1.96
CA HIS A 106 -18.90 8.26 -0.84
C HIS A 106 -18.27 8.02 0.55
N GLY A 107 -17.13 7.36 0.63
CA GLY A 107 -16.40 7.06 1.86
C GLY A 107 -16.82 5.73 2.51
N LYS A 108 -17.90 5.75 3.29
CA LYS A 108 -18.46 4.58 3.99
C LYS A 108 -19.85 4.29 3.46
N LEU A 109 -20.09 3.08 2.97
CA LEU A 109 -21.42 2.64 2.52
C LEU A 109 -21.72 1.24 3.03
N THR A 110 -23.01 0.95 3.19
CA THR A 110 -23.51 -0.43 3.34
C THR A 110 -23.47 -1.12 1.98
N ILE A 111 -23.57 -2.46 1.98
CA ILE A 111 -23.68 -3.22 0.72
C ILE A 111 -24.93 -2.83 -0.07
N THR A 112 -26.06 -2.58 0.59
CA THR A 112 -27.33 -2.23 -0.06
C THR A 112 -27.22 -0.88 -0.77
N ASP A 113 -26.65 0.12 -0.10
CA ASP A 113 -26.49 1.46 -0.66
C ASP A 113 -25.46 1.46 -1.79
N CYS A 114 -24.36 0.73 -1.62
CA CYS A 114 -23.32 0.60 -2.65
C CYS A 114 -23.86 -0.08 -3.92
N VAL A 115 -24.59 -1.18 -3.78
CA VAL A 115 -25.19 -1.88 -4.93
C VAL A 115 -26.23 -1.00 -5.61
N ALA A 116 -27.06 -0.28 -4.85
CA ALA A 116 -28.03 0.66 -5.41
C ALA A 116 -27.31 1.76 -6.23
N ASP A 117 -26.27 2.39 -5.68
CA ASP A 117 -25.48 3.42 -6.35
C ASP A 117 -24.85 2.90 -7.65
N VAL A 118 -24.22 1.70 -7.61
CA VAL A 118 -23.63 1.08 -8.80
C VAL A 118 -24.68 0.78 -9.89
N LEU A 119 -25.87 0.31 -9.50
CA LEU A 119 -26.96 0.04 -10.44
C LEU A 119 -27.48 1.34 -11.10
N THR A 120 -27.62 2.42 -10.33
CA THR A 120 -28.02 3.72 -10.86
C THR A 120 -26.98 4.28 -11.83
N THR A 121 -25.70 4.20 -11.47
CA THR A 121 -24.58 4.68 -12.30
C THR A 121 -24.43 3.87 -13.58
N SER A 122 -24.74 2.57 -13.53
CA SER A 122 -24.66 1.67 -14.69
C SER A 122 -25.86 1.81 -15.66
N GLY A 123 -26.87 2.62 -15.34
CA GLY A 123 -28.03 2.85 -16.21
C GLY A 123 -28.93 1.62 -16.44
N VAL A 124 -28.92 0.65 -15.52
CA VAL A 124 -29.70 -0.59 -15.66
C VAL A 124 -31.15 -0.33 -15.26
N ALA A 125 -32.09 -0.44 -16.22
CA ALA A 125 -33.51 -0.30 -15.96
C ALA A 125 -34.04 -1.42 -15.02
N PRO A 126 -35.01 -1.12 -14.13
CA PRO A 126 -35.54 -2.11 -13.18
C PRO A 126 -36.28 -3.26 -13.90
N GLY A 127 -35.83 -4.49 -13.68
CA GLY A 127 -36.42 -5.71 -14.26
C GLY A 127 -35.75 -7.01 -13.80
N LYS A 128 -36.03 -8.14 -14.47
CA LYS A 128 -35.44 -9.47 -14.14
C LYS A 128 -33.91 -9.49 -14.28
N THR A 129 -33.36 -8.66 -15.16
CA THR A 129 -31.92 -8.44 -15.34
C THR A 129 -31.28 -7.76 -14.12
N THR A 130 -32.02 -6.92 -13.39
CA THR A 130 -31.54 -6.25 -12.18
C THR A 130 -31.26 -7.26 -11.07
N THR A 131 -32.12 -8.27 -10.88
CA THR A 131 -31.92 -9.29 -9.83
C THR A 131 -30.65 -10.10 -10.07
N GLN A 132 -30.40 -10.54 -11.32
CA GLN A 132 -29.17 -11.25 -11.67
C GLN A 132 -27.94 -10.37 -11.51
N ARG A 133 -28.02 -9.10 -11.92
CA ARG A 133 -26.93 -8.13 -11.76
C ARG A 133 -26.59 -7.88 -10.29
N THR A 134 -27.60 -7.71 -9.44
CA THR A 134 -27.43 -7.57 -7.99
C THR A 134 -26.74 -8.79 -7.38
N GLN A 135 -27.09 -10.00 -7.81
CA GLN A 135 -26.42 -11.23 -7.34
C GLN A 135 -24.93 -11.25 -7.73
N LEU A 136 -24.58 -10.84 -8.94
CA LEU A 136 -23.18 -10.74 -9.38
C LEU A 136 -22.41 -9.70 -8.56
N LEU A 137 -22.99 -8.52 -8.33
CA LEU A 137 -22.40 -7.47 -7.50
C LEU A 137 -22.20 -7.93 -6.05
N ASN A 138 -23.18 -8.62 -5.47
CA ASN A 138 -23.06 -9.18 -4.12
C ASN A 138 -21.96 -10.25 -4.03
N LYS A 139 -21.81 -11.10 -5.06
CA LYS A 139 -20.72 -12.09 -5.14
C LYS A 139 -19.36 -11.40 -5.24
N ALA A 140 -19.23 -10.38 -6.08
CA ALA A 140 -17.99 -9.59 -6.21
C ALA A 140 -17.65 -8.87 -4.89
N PHE A 141 -18.63 -8.20 -4.27
CA PHE A 141 -18.47 -7.54 -2.98
C PHE A 141 -18.01 -8.52 -1.90
N THR A 142 -18.68 -9.67 -1.79
CA THR A 142 -18.32 -10.72 -0.84
C THR A 142 -16.90 -11.22 -1.06
N ARG A 143 -16.49 -11.43 -2.32
CA ARG A 143 -15.12 -11.82 -2.65
C ARG A 143 -14.11 -10.76 -2.24
N MET A 144 -14.37 -9.47 -2.47
CA MET A 144 -13.48 -8.38 -2.05
C MET A 144 -13.34 -8.28 -0.51
N VAL A 145 -14.40 -8.58 0.24
CA VAL A 145 -14.33 -8.63 1.71
C VAL A 145 -13.53 -9.86 2.18
N LYS A 146 -13.73 -11.04 1.58
CA LYS A 146 -12.94 -12.25 1.87
C LYS A 146 -11.44 -12.04 1.64
N GLU A 147 -11.11 -11.37 0.54
CA GLU A 147 -9.73 -11.01 0.19
C GLU A 147 -9.18 -9.81 0.98
N LYS A 148 -9.94 -9.27 1.94
CA LYS A 148 -9.60 -8.13 2.82
C LYS A 148 -9.33 -6.81 2.07
N CYS A 149 -9.73 -6.72 0.81
CA CYS A 149 -9.66 -5.48 0.02
C CYS A 149 -10.71 -4.47 0.48
N LEU A 150 -11.82 -4.96 1.02
CA LEU A 150 -12.81 -4.18 1.75
C LEU A 150 -12.78 -4.58 3.22
N ILE A 151 -12.92 -3.61 4.12
CA ILE A 151 -13.00 -3.85 5.56
C ILE A 151 -14.24 -3.19 6.15
N ALA A 152 -14.88 -3.91 7.06
CA ALA A 152 -15.97 -3.37 7.87
C ALA A 152 -15.44 -2.26 8.79
N VAL A 153 -16.16 -1.15 8.85
CA VAL A 153 -15.86 -0.01 9.71
C VAL A 153 -16.66 -0.15 11.00
N ARG A 154 -15.96 -0.31 12.12
CA ARG A 154 -16.58 -0.31 13.44
C ARG A 154 -16.55 1.09 14.05
N PRO A 155 -17.44 1.42 15.00
CA PRO A 155 -17.36 2.66 15.76
C PRO A 155 -15.98 2.84 16.43
N SER A 156 -15.37 1.75 16.88
CA SER A 156 -14.02 1.75 17.44
C SER A 156 -12.95 2.21 16.43
N ASP A 157 -13.13 2.00 15.13
CA ASP A 157 -12.16 2.41 14.09
C ASP A 157 -12.11 3.91 13.85
N SER A 158 -13.03 4.66 14.48
CA SER A 158 -12.96 6.11 14.55
C SER A 158 -12.03 6.63 15.65
N LEU A 159 -11.40 5.75 16.43
CA LEU A 159 -10.37 6.07 17.43
C LEU A 159 -8.96 5.83 16.88
N THR A 160 -7.99 6.60 17.36
CA THR A 160 -6.58 6.35 17.03
C THR A 160 -6.11 5.05 17.69
N ALA A 161 -5.09 4.40 17.12
CA ALA A 161 -4.52 3.18 17.73
C ALA A 161 -4.04 3.43 19.17
N ALA A 162 -3.39 4.57 19.41
CA ALA A 162 -2.95 4.97 20.74
C ALA A 162 -4.12 5.17 21.71
N ASP A 163 -5.23 5.78 21.27
CA ASP A 163 -6.41 5.95 22.12
C ASP A 163 -7.09 4.61 22.44
N LYS A 164 -7.12 3.67 21.48
CA LYS A 164 -7.60 2.30 21.73
C LYS A 164 -6.73 1.60 22.79
N ASP A 165 -5.41 1.68 22.64
CA ASP A 165 -4.45 1.08 23.57
C ASP A 165 -4.63 1.66 24.98
N MET A 166 -4.73 2.98 25.09
CA MET A 166 -4.96 3.67 26.36
C MET A 166 -6.30 3.31 26.99
N ALA A 167 -7.37 3.18 26.20
CA ALA A 167 -8.69 2.82 26.71
C ALA A 167 -8.76 1.37 27.21
N GLU A 168 -8.09 0.44 26.53
CA GLU A 168 -8.01 -0.95 26.95
C GLU A 168 -7.10 -1.12 28.17
N GLU A 169 -5.94 -0.46 28.19
CA GLU A 169 -5.07 -0.42 29.36
C GLU A 169 -5.84 0.11 30.57
N LYS A 170 -6.55 1.23 30.40
CA LYS A 170 -7.38 1.81 31.45
C LYS A 170 -8.46 0.84 31.95
N ARG A 171 -9.11 0.10 31.05
CA ARG A 171 -10.11 -0.92 31.44
C ARG A 171 -9.51 -2.04 32.27
N GLU A 172 -8.28 -2.46 31.98
CA GLU A 172 -7.60 -3.47 32.79
C GLU A 172 -7.12 -2.91 34.13
N THR A 173 -6.65 -1.65 34.16
CA THR A 173 -6.24 -1.00 35.41
C THR A 173 -7.42 -0.66 36.32
N ASP A 174 -8.58 -0.31 35.76
CA ASP A 174 -9.79 0.01 36.54
C ASP A 174 -10.36 -1.23 37.25
N LYS A 175 -10.01 -2.45 36.80
CA LYS A 175 -10.33 -3.71 37.50
C LYS A 175 -9.46 -3.94 38.72
N MET A 176 -8.31 -3.26 38.83
CA MET A 176 -7.38 -3.42 39.94
C MET A 176 -7.80 -2.51 41.10
N THR A 177 -7.79 -3.05 42.32
CA THR A 177 -8.15 -2.31 43.54
C THR A 177 -7.06 -1.35 44.01
N LEU A 178 -5.80 -1.61 43.62
CA LEU A 178 -4.64 -0.78 43.93
C LEU A 178 -4.09 -0.15 42.65
N PRO A 179 -3.49 1.05 42.74
CA PRO A 179 -2.79 1.65 41.61
C PRO A 179 -1.71 0.68 41.10
N PRO A 180 -1.68 0.37 39.79
CA PRO A 180 -0.79 -0.63 39.25
C PRO A 180 0.67 -0.17 39.33
N THR A 181 1.56 -1.11 39.62
CA THR A 181 3.00 -0.89 39.55
C THR A 181 3.50 -0.85 38.10
N ALA A 182 4.66 -0.23 37.84
CA ALA A 182 5.22 -0.12 36.49
C ALA A 182 5.45 -1.48 35.80
N ALA A 183 5.75 -2.53 36.58
CA ALA A 183 5.92 -3.89 36.08
C ALA A 183 4.58 -4.53 35.68
N GLU A 184 3.52 -4.27 36.43
CA GLU A 184 2.15 -4.75 36.13
C GLU A 184 1.58 -4.05 34.89
N LEU A 185 1.82 -2.74 34.72
CA LEU A 185 1.46 -2.04 33.48
C LEU A 185 2.18 -2.63 32.26
N ALA A 186 3.46 -2.97 32.40
CA ALA A 186 4.22 -3.59 31.32
C ALA A 186 3.70 -5.01 30.98
N SER A 187 3.28 -5.80 31.97
CA SER A 187 2.70 -7.13 31.73
C SER A 187 1.32 -7.04 31.09
N ILE A 188 0.46 -6.12 31.54
CA ILE A 188 -0.86 -5.84 30.93
C ILE A 188 -0.69 -5.45 29.46
N ARG A 189 0.20 -4.50 29.15
CA ARG A 189 0.50 -4.10 27.76
C ARG A 189 0.93 -5.28 26.90
N LYS A 190 1.74 -6.19 27.44
CA LYS A 190 2.21 -7.39 26.72
C LYS A 190 1.05 -8.35 26.43
N VAL A 191 0.16 -8.58 27.39
CA VAL A 191 -1.01 -9.45 27.22
C VAL A 191 -1.99 -8.87 26.21
N LEU A 192 -2.33 -7.58 26.32
CA LEU A 192 -3.20 -6.88 25.38
C LEU A 192 -2.60 -6.89 23.96
N GLY A 193 -1.28 -6.70 23.83
CA GLY A 193 -0.60 -6.80 22.55
C GLY A 193 -0.73 -8.20 21.90
N ALA A 194 -0.59 -9.27 22.68
CA ALA A 194 -0.75 -10.64 22.19
C ALA A 194 -2.21 -10.94 21.79
N GLN A 195 -3.19 -10.46 22.57
CA GLN A 195 -4.61 -10.59 22.24
C GLN A 195 -4.97 -9.88 20.94
N LYS A 196 -4.48 -8.65 20.73
CA LYS A 196 -4.68 -7.91 19.46
C LYS A 196 -4.16 -8.64 18.24
N GLN A 197 -2.96 -9.22 18.35
CA GLN A 197 -2.40 -10.00 17.26
C GLN A 197 -3.25 -11.25 16.96
N ALA A 198 -3.79 -11.90 18.00
CA ALA A 198 -4.69 -13.03 17.83
C ALA A 198 -6.04 -12.63 17.21
N GLU A 199 -6.62 -11.50 17.61
CA GLU A 199 -7.87 -10.97 17.05
C GLU A 199 -7.72 -10.57 15.57
N GLN A 200 -6.63 -9.88 15.21
CA GLN A 200 -6.33 -9.54 13.82
C GLN A 200 -6.15 -10.76 12.92
N ASN A 201 -5.71 -11.89 13.48
CA ASN A 201 -5.50 -13.13 12.76
C ASN A 201 -6.77 -14.00 12.63
N SER A 202 -7.79 -13.80 13.45
CA SER A 202 -8.84 -14.83 13.67
C SER A 202 -10.19 -14.56 13.01
N THR A 203 -10.55 -13.31 12.68
CA THR A 203 -11.91 -13.03 12.15
C THR A 203 -11.96 -11.95 11.08
N ILE A 204 -12.53 -12.30 9.92
CA ILE A 204 -13.01 -11.30 8.95
C ILE A 204 -14.33 -10.76 9.48
N VAL A 205 -14.35 -9.48 9.83
CA VAL A 205 -15.54 -8.81 10.36
C VAL A 205 -16.49 -8.45 9.22
N GLY A 206 -17.80 -8.65 9.43
CA GLY A 206 -18.85 -8.30 8.47
C GLY A 206 -19.29 -9.43 7.53
N LEU A 207 -18.84 -10.68 7.77
CA LEU A 207 -19.37 -11.88 7.11
C LEU A 207 -20.30 -12.65 8.06
N LYS A 208 -21.49 -12.99 7.56
CA LYS A 208 -22.46 -13.89 8.19
C LYS A 208 -22.43 -15.25 7.47
N ARG A 209 -22.34 -16.33 8.24
CA ARG A 209 -22.47 -17.69 7.72
C ARG A 209 -23.95 -18.07 7.65
N ARG A 210 -24.42 -18.48 6.47
CA ARG A 210 -25.71 -19.16 6.32
C ARG A 210 -25.48 -20.59 5.83
N LEU A 211 -26.31 -21.50 6.32
CA LEU A 211 -26.43 -22.85 5.79
C LEU A 211 -27.42 -22.79 4.62
N ASP A 212 -26.96 -23.16 3.43
CA ASP A 212 -27.84 -23.30 2.29
C ASP A 212 -28.46 -24.71 2.31
N THR A 213 -29.78 -24.79 2.44
CA THR A 213 -30.52 -26.03 2.23
C THR A 213 -30.85 -26.12 0.75
N MET A 214 -30.29 -27.11 0.06
CA MET A 214 -30.51 -27.37 -1.37
C MET A 214 -32.00 -27.30 -1.71
N ASP A 215 -32.38 -26.35 -2.57
CA ASP A 215 -33.60 -26.41 -3.37
C ASP A 215 -33.23 -26.38 -4.86
N ASP A 216 -33.81 -27.31 -5.61
CA ASP A 216 -33.36 -27.76 -6.94
C ASP A 216 -33.45 -26.67 -8.04
N SER A 217 -32.31 -26.31 -8.64
CA SER A 217 -32.29 -25.91 -10.06
C SER A 217 -30.88 -25.81 -10.68
N TYR A 218 -30.65 -26.69 -11.66
CA TYR A 218 -29.73 -26.57 -12.81
C TYR A 218 -28.23 -26.38 -12.55
N GLY A 219 -27.55 -27.51 -12.35
CA GLY A 219 -26.50 -28.02 -13.25
C GLY A 219 -25.38 -27.08 -13.73
N GLU A 220 -24.32 -26.93 -12.92
CA GLU A 220 -22.95 -26.82 -13.41
C GLU A 220 -22.00 -27.61 -12.50
N LYS A 221 -21.15 -28.46 -13.11
CA LYS A 221 -20.24 -29.38 -12.42
C LYS A 221 -19.16 -28.60 -11.64
N ARG A 222 -19.22 -28.67 -10.31
CA ARG A 222 -18.22 -28.07 -9.39
C ARG A 222 -16.99 -28.97 -9.21
N PRO A 223 -15.79 -28.40 -8.93
CA PRO A 223 -14.63 -29.17 -8.52
C PRO A 223 -14.84 -29.75 -7.12
N ARG A 224 -14.45 -31.02 -6.94
CA ARG A 224 -14.69 -31.83 -5.74
C ARG A 224 -14.02 -31.23 -4.50
N LEU A 225 -14.81 -30.79 -3.52
CA LEU A 225 -14.41 -30.61 -2.13
C LEU A 225 -14.72 -31.93 -1.38
N LEU A 226 -13.78 -32.39 -0.55
CA LEU A 226 -13.92 -33.61 0.24
C LEU A 226 -14.87 -33.39 1.44
N THR A 227 -15.96 -34.17 1.46
CA THR A 227 -16.73 -34.83 2.56
C THR A 227 -16.70 -34.22 3.97
N ASP A 228 -17.82 -34.04 4.70
CA ASP A 228 -18.94 -34.95 4.98
C ASP A 228 -20.22 -34.15 5.34
N GLY A 229 -21.36 -34.44 4.71
CA GLY A 229 -22.65 -33.75 4.88
C GLY A 229 -22.88 -32.59 3.89
N ASP A 230 -23.91 -32.72 3.03
CA ASP A 230 -24.30 -31.82 1.93
C ASP A 230 -24.76 -30.41 2.36
N LEU A 231 -23.92 -29.68 3.08
CA LEU A 231 -24.17 -28.30 3.51
C LEU A 231 -23.08 -27.39 2.95
N VAL A 232 -23.44 -26.59 1.93
CA VAL A 232 -22.57 -25.52 1.45
C VAL A 232 -22.74 -24.33 2.41
N ILE A 233 -21.73 -24.05 3.22
CA ILE A 233 -21.71 -22.82 4.01
C ILE A 233 -21.46 -21.66 3.06
N ILE A 234 -22.49 -20.87 2.81
CA ILE A 234 -22.37 -19.62 2.07
C ILE A 234 -22.07 -18.52 3.09
N GLU A 235 -20.93 -17.87 2.90
CA GLU A 235 -20.61 -16.66 3.63
C GLU A 235 -21.19 -15.47 2.88
N GLU A 236 -22.16 -14.79 3.48
CA GLU A 236 -22.78 -13.58 2.97
C GLU A 236 -22.30 -12.37 3.75
N VAL A 237 -22.26 -11.21 3.12
CA VAL A 237 -21.91 -9.96 3.81
C VAL A 237 -23.10 -9.44 4.63
N GLU A 238 -22.83 -8.95 5.83
CA GLU A 238 -23.84 -8.35 6.69
C GLU A 238 -24.34 -7.01 6.12
N THR A 239 -25.66 -6.84 6.03
CA THR A 239 -26.29 -5.68 5.38
C THR A 239 -26.14 -4.39 6.16
N ASP A 240 -26.10 -4.48 7.49
CA ASP A 240 -26.16 -3.34 8.40
C ASP A 240 -24.76 -2.79 8.75
N VAL A 241 -23.73 -3.33 8.11
CA VAL A 241 -22.33 -2.98 8.34
C VAL A 241 -21.84 -2.04 7.24
N TYR A 242 -21.19 -0.96 7.66
CA TYR A 242 -20.51 -0.04 6.74
C TYR A 242 -19.15 -0.60 6.33
N PHE A 243 -18.83 -0.50 5.04
CA PHE A 243 -17.54 -0.92 4.49
C PHE A 243 -16.74 0.28 3.98
N LYS A 244 -15.42 0.12 3.99
CA LYS A 244 -14.48 1.01 3.30
C LYS A 244 -13.43 0.20 2.54
N VAL A 245 -12.79 0.85 1.57
CA VAL A 245 -11.63 0.30 0.87
C VAL A 245 -10.41 0.26 1.80
N ASN A 246 -9.70 -0.87 1.78
CA ASN A 246 -8.49 -1.08 2.57
C ASN A 246 -7.23 -0.85 1.73
N PHE A 247 -6.69 0.37 1.75
CA PHE A 247 -5.45 0.71 1.04
C PHE A 247 -4.26 -0.18 1.43
N GLU A 248 -4.13 -0.57 2.69
CA GLU A 248 -3.00 -1.39 3.15
C GLU A 248 -2.97 -2.76 2.46
N ARG A 249 -4.14 -3.35 2.20
CA ARG A 249 -4.24 -4.62 1.46
C ARG A 249 -3.74 -4.50 0.03
N PHE A 250 -4.11 -3.42 -0.66
CA PHE A 250 -3.62 -3.16 -2.02
C PHE A 250 -2.10 -2.94 -2.03
N ILE A 251 -1.58 -2.20 -1.04
CA ILE A 251 -0.13 -1.96 -0.90
C ILE A 251 0.63 -3.27 -0.67
N ILE A 252 0.10 -4.19 0.17
CA ILE A 252 0.68 -5.53 0.37
C ILE A 252 0.75 -6.29 -0.94
N ARG A 253 -0.34 -6.31 -1.72
CA ARG A 253 -0.37 -6.98 -3.03
C ARG A 253 0.64 -6.39 -4.01
N TRP A 254 0.70 -5.06 -4.11
CA TRP A 254 1.67 -4.41 -4.98
C TRP A 254 3.12 -4.70 -4.55
N ARG A 255 3.41 -4.71 -3.25
CA ARG A 255 4.71 -5.16 -2.72
C ARG A 255 5.02 -6.58 -3.16
N ASN A 256 4.06 -7.49 -3.01
CA ASN A 256 4.24 -8.90 -3.34
C ASN A 256 4.57 -9.09 -4.84
N VAL A 257 3.88 -8.35 -5.71
CA VAL A 257 4.17 -8.31 -7.16
C VAL A 257 5.58 -7.76 -7.42
N GLN A 258 5.97 -6.67 -6.75
CA GLN A 258 7.32 -6.10 -6.90
C GLN A 258 8.42 -7.07 -6.44
N ILE A 259 8.19 -7.82 -5.36
CA ILE A 259 9.11 -8.85 -4.90
C ILE A 259 9.25 -9.96 -5.95
N ALA A 260 8.15 -10.41 -6.55
CA ALA A 260 8.20 -11.40 -7.63
C ALA A 260 8.94 -10.88 -8.87
N ASN A 261 8.76 -9.61 -9.22
CA ASN A 261 9.47 -8.97 -10.34
C ASN A 261 10.99 -8.90 -10.14
N LEU A 262 11.50 -8.88 -8.89
CA LEU A 262 12.94 -8.96 -8.64
C LEU A 262 13.55 -10.25 -9.19
N TYR A 263 12.82 -11.36 -9.11
CA TYR A 263 13.27 -12.66 -9.62
C TYR A 263 13.15 -12.77 -11.14
N GLU A 264 12.23 -12.05 -11.77
CA GLU A 264 12.18 -11.94 -13.25
C GLU A 264 13.42 -11.25 -13.79
N ALA A 265 13.79 -10.11 -13.19
CA ALA A 265 14.93 -9.33 -13.64
C ALA A 265 16.29 -10.03 -13.40
N ARG A 266 16.33 -10.95 -12.44
CA ARG A 266 17.57 -11.61 -11.99
C ARG A 266 17.73 -13.03 -12.53
N LEU A 267 16.65 -13.79 -12.63
CA LEU A 267 16.63 -15.17 -13.08
C LEU A 267 15.84 -15.28 -14.39
N ASN A 268 14.53 -15.53 -14.31
CA ASN A 268 13.66 -15.72 -15.46
C ASN A 268 12.18 -15.50 -15.09
N PRO A 269 11.27 -15.40 -16.09
CA PRO A 269 9.83 -15.25 -15.84
C PRO A 269 9.21 -16.40 -15.05
N THR A 270 9.70 -17.64 -15.21
CA THR A 270 9.22 -18.81 -14.46
C THR A 270 9.46 -18.65 -12.95
N ALA A 271 10.64 -18.16 -12.55
CA ALA A 271 10.98 -17.87 -11.16
C ALA A 271 10.04 -16.80 -10.55
N LYS A 272 9.65 -15.79 -11.34
CA LYS A 272 8.63 -14.83 -10.94
C LYS A 272 7.29 -15.50 -10.70
N THR A 273 6.82 -16.36 -11.60
CA THR A 273 5.54 -17.08 -11.44
C THR A 273 5.53 -17.94 -10.18
N ILE A 274 6.63 -18.66 -9.91
CA ILE A 274 6.79 -19.45 -8.68
C ILE A 274 6.74 -18.54 -7.46
N MET A 275 7.55 -17.48 -7.41
CA MET A 275 7.58 -16.54 -6.30
C MET A 275 6.23 -15.85 -6.08
N GLN A 276 5.55 -15.43 -7.14
CA GLN A 276 4.22 -14.84 -7.09
C GLN A 276 3.21 -15.83 -6.49
N THR A 277 3.27 -17.10 -6.86
CA THR A 277 2.39 -18.13 -6.33
C THR A 277 2.64 -18.37 -4.84
N ILE A 278 3.91 -18.41 -4.41
CA ILE A 278 4.26 -18.51 -2.97
C ILE A 278 3.71 -17.31 -2.21
N MET A 279 3.88 -16.10 -2.74
CA MET A 279 3.40 -14.87 -2.11
C MET A 279 1.87 -14.82 -2.02
N ASN A 280 1.15 -15.25 -3.06
CA ASN A 280 -0.30 -15.32 -3.08
C ASN A 280 -0.82 -16.29 -1.99
N LEU A 281 -0.17 -17.45 -1.83
CA LEU A 281 -0.52 -18.43 -0.79
C LEU A 281 -0.26 -17.90 0.63
N ALA A 282 0.79 -17.10 0.81
CA ALA A 282 1.11 -16.48 2.10
C ALA A 282 0.29 -15.21 2.39
N GLU A 283 -0.35 -14.62 1.37
CA GLU A 283 -0.97 -13.29 1.45
C GLU A 283 -2.13 -13.22 2.46
N GLU A 284 -2.93 -14.29 2.60
CA GLU A 284 -4.12 -14.30 3.46
C GLU A 284 -3.81 -13.91 4.91
N ARG A 285 -2.63 -14.31 5.40
CA ARG A 285 -2.17 -14.08 6.77
C ARG A 285 -1.37 -12.79 6.94
N MET A 286 -1.02 -12.10 5.86
CA MET A 286 -0.31 -10.82 5.93
C MET A 286 -1.28 -9.72 6.38
N ILE A 287 -0.92 -9.04 7.46
CA ILE A 287 -1.65 -7.92 8.06
C ILE A 287 -1.09 -6.59 7.55
N ASN A 288 0.24 -6.44 7.52
CA ASN A 288 0.89 -5.19 7.13
C ASN A 288 2.19 -5.40 6.33
N CYS A 289 2.69 -4.31 5.74
CA CYS A 289 3.91 -4.37 4.92
C CYS A 289 5.22 -4.50 5.71
N LYS A 290 5.20 -4.27 7.02
CA LYS A 290 6.38 -4.18 7.90
C LYS A 290 6.72 -5.50 8.62
N GLU A 291 5.94 -6.55 8.36
CA GLU A 291 6.22 -7.89 8.87
C GLU A 291 7.61 -8.37 8.42
N GLU A 292 8.30 -9.10 9.28
CA GLU A 292 9.66 -9.57 8.98
C GLU A 292 9.63 -10.82 8.08
N HIS A 293 8.66 -11.70 8.30
CA HIS A 293 8.55 -12.99 7.66
C HIS A 293 7.11 -13.29 7.22
N SER A 294 6.95 -13.99 6.10
CA SER A 294 5.66 -14.51 5.67
C SER A 294 5.26 -15.75 6.48
N SER A 295 4.01 -16.19 6.35
CA SER A 295 3.62 -17.53 6.79
C SER A 295 4.36 -18.61 5.98
N PRO A 296 4.72 -19.76 6.59
CA PRO A 296 5.33 -20.87 5.86
C PRO A 296 4.40 -21.44 4.79
N VAL A 297 4.95 -21.72 3.60
CA VAL A 297 4.25 -22.33 2.47
C VAL A 297 4.86 -23.70 2.16
N SER A 298 4.02 -24.72 2.02
CA SER A 298 4.43 -26.08 1.66
C SER A 298 4.62 -26.23 0.15
N ILE A 299 5.67 -26.96 -0.28
CA ILE A 299 5.91 -27.29 -1.70
C ILE A 299 4.70 -27.97 -2.32
N MET A 300 4.04 -28.87 -1.58
CA MET A 300 2.89 -29.60 -2.12
C MET A 300 1.71 -28.67 -2.41
N LEU A 301 1.49 -27.66 -1.55
CA LEU A 301 0.44 -26.67 -1.77
C LEU A 301 0.78 -25.76 -2.96
N LEU A 302 2.06 -25.39 -3.09
CA LEU A 302 2.59 -24.62 -4.20
C LEU A 302 2.39 -25.36 -5.53
N LEU A 303 2.75 -26.64 -5.61
CA LEU A 303 2.59 -27.46 -6.81
C LEU A 303 1.14 -27.52 -7.29
N ASN A 304 0.19 -27.63 -6.35
CA ASN A 304 -1.24 -27.66 -6.65
C ASN A 304 -1.81 -26.30 -7.09
N SER A 305 -1.16 -25.21 -6.69
CA SER A 305 -1.64 -23.83 -6.92
C SER A 305 -0.92 -23.14 -8.09
N LEU A 306 0.10 -23.78 -8.65
CA LEU A 306 0.84 -23.27 -9.80
C LEU A 306 -0.06 -23.24 -11.04
N PRO A 307 0.00 -22.18 -11.88
CA PRO A 307 -0.72 -22.18 -13.16
C PRO A 307 -0.30 -23.36 -14.03
N LYS A 308 -1.27 -24.04 -14.65
CA LYS A 308 -1.03 -25.24 -15.47
C LYS A 308 -0.11 -24.99 -16.67
N ASP A 309 -0.08 -23.75 -17.16
CA ASP A 309 0.71 -23.33 -18.31
C ASP A 309 2.16 -22.96 -17.94
N THR A 310 2.56 -23.17 -16.68
CA THR A 310 3.91 -22.82 -16.23
C THR A 310 4.92 -23.84 -16.78
N ASN A 311 5.70 -23.41 -17.76
CA ASN A 311 6.79 -24.19 -18.32
C ASN A 311 7.95 -24.26 -17.32
N LEU A 312 7.95 -25.29 -16.47
CA LEU A 312 9.01 -25.57 -15.49
C LEU A 312 10.17 -26.38 -16.08
N ILE A 313 9.89 -27.19 -17.10
CA ILE A 313 10.83 -28.21 -17.60
C ILE A 313 11.82 -27.59 -18.59
N ASP A 314 11.31 -26.83 -19.56
CA ASP A 314 12.14 -26.32 -20.66
C ASP A 314 12.98 -25.09 -20.26
N THR A 315 12.78 -24.55 -19.05
CA THR A 315 13.47 -23.35 -18.55
C THR A 315 14.63 -23.68 -17.61
N LEU A 316 14.85 -24.95 -17.29
CA LEU A 316 16.00 -25.43 -16.54
C LEU A 316 16.90 -26.23 -17.46
N GLU A 317 18.19 -25.92 -17.45
CA GLU A 317 19.20 -26.80 -18.00
C GLU A 317 19.55 -27.85 -16.94
N PHE A 318 19.49 -29.12 -17.33
CA PHE A 318 19.84 -30.24 -16.47
C PHE A 318 21.17 -30.81 -16.93
N ASP A 319 22.10 -31.00 -15.99
CA ASP A 319 23.34 -31.71 -16.29
C ASP A 319 23.02 -33.15 -16.73
N PRO A 320 23.73 -33.71 -17.73
CA PRO A 320 23.52 -35.08 -18.18
C PRO A 320 23.65 -36.14 -17.06
N SER A 321 24.36 -35.81 -15.97
CA SER A 321 24.49 -36.64 -14.76
C SER A 321 23.22 -36.66 -13.90
N ASP A 322 22.41 -35.60 -13.96
CA ASP A 322 21.14 -35.48 -13.22
C ASP A 322 19.99 -36.12 -13.98
N LEU A 323 20.16 -36.33 -15.28
CA LEU A 323 19.25 -37.05 -16.13
C LEU A 323 19.49 -38.55 -15.90
N GLY A 324 18.45 -39.29 -15.50
CA GLY A 324 18.55 -40.74 -15.27
C GLY A 324 19.06 -41.51 -16.51
N PRO A 325 19.29 -42.83 -16.41
CA PRO A 325 20.00 -43.63 -17.42
C PRO A 325 19.45 -43.59 -18.86
N ASN A 326 18.23 -43.06 -19.06
CA ASN A 326 17.56 -42.93 -20.36
C ASN A 326 17.43 -41.48 -20.88
N ASN A 327 18.11 -40.50 -20.26
CA ASN A 327 18.00 -39.08 -20.62
C ASN A 327 16.56 -38.54 -20.58
N THR A 328 15.71 -39.15 -19.73
CA THR A 328 14.29 -38.83 -19.63
C THR A 328 14.09 -37.47 -18.98
N LYS A 329 13.24 -36.61 -19.54
CA LYS A 329 12.91 -35.30 -18.94
C LYS A 329 12.42 -35.50 -17.49
N PRO A 330 12.92 -34.70 -16.53
CA PRO A 330 12.58 -34.82 -15.11
C PRO A 330 11.10 -34.50 -14.85
N LYS A 331 10.57 -35.02 -13.75
CA LYS A 331 9.17 -34.78 -13.37
C LYS A 331 8.97 -33.33 -12.90
N ILE A 332 7.74 -32.84 -12.98
CA ILE A 332 7.38 -31.46 -12.60
C ILE A 332 7.77 -31.15 -11.14
N HIS A 333 7.55 -32.10 -10.21
CA HIS A 333 7.94 -31.94 -8.81
C HIS A 333 9.45 -31.77 -8.65
N GLU A 334 10.26 -32.57 -9.36
CA GLU A 334 11.73 -32.49 -9.31
C GLU A 334 12.22 -31.14 -9.88
N CYS A 335 11.58 -30.65 -10.95
CA CYS A 335 11.87 -29.34 -11.51
C CYS A 335 11.54 -28.21 -10.51
N LEU A 336 10.41 -28.32 -9.81
CA LEU A 336 10.00 -27.35 -8.80
C LEU A 336 10.97 -27.33 -7.62
N ASP A 337 11.40 -28.50 -7.14
CA ASP A 337 12.39 -28.60 -6.06
C ASP A 337 13.70 -27.92 -6.44
N LYS A 338 14.19 -28.15 -7.66
CA LYS A 338 15.40 -27.48 -8.18
C LYS A 338 15.22 -25.96 -8.27
N TYR A 339 14.08 -25.49 -8.76
CA TYR A 339 13.79 -24.05 -8.77
C TYR A 339 13.83 -23.45 -7.37
N ILE A 340 13.21 -24.13 -6.40
CA ILE A 340 13.19 -23.65 -5.02
C ILE A 340 14.60 -23.64 -4.42
N GLN A 341 15.42 -24.65 -4.72
CA GLN A 341 16.83 -24.67 -4.32
C GLN A 341 17.59 -23.47 -4.89
N ILE A 342 17.43 -23.17 -6.19
CA ILE A 342 18.04 -21.98 -6.82
C ILE A 342 17.57 -20.69 -6.14
N LEU A 343 16.26 -20.59 -5.84
CA LEU A 343 15.68 -19.42 -5.16
C LEU A 343 16.19 -19.25 -3.72
N GLU A 344 16.47 -20.35 -3.02
CA GLU A 344 17.02 -20.38 -1.67
C GLU A 344 18.51 -20.03 -1.64
N GLU A 345 19.29 -20.55 -2.59
CA GLU A 345 20.73 -20.30 -2.72
C GLU A 345 21.06 -18.89 -3.24
N ASP A 346 20.07 -18.19 -3.81
CA ASP A 346 20.25 -16.86 -4.36
C ASP A 346 20.79 -15.82 -3.34
N LEU A 347 21.67 -14.93 -3.81
CA LEU A 347 22.31 -13.92 -2.97
C LEU A 347 21.33 -12.94 -2.31
N MET A 348 20.12 -12.76 -2.87
CA MET A 348 19.10 -11.90 -2.26
C MET A 348 18.59 -12.45 -0.93
N LYS A 349 18.70 -13.78 -0.69
CA LYS A 349 18.29 -14.46 0.55
C LYS A 349 16.85 -14.15 0.98
N ILE A 350 15.96 -13.96 -0.01
CA ILE A 350 14.54 -13.64 0.21
C ILE A 350 13.78 -14.91 0.59
N LEU A 351 13.99 -16.03 -0.12
CA LEU A 351 13.41 -17.33 0.23
C LEU A 351 14.31 -18.06 1.22
N LYS A 352 13.74 -18.64 2.27
CA LYS A 352 14.44 -19.48 3.24
C LYS A 352 13.61 -20.70 3.60
N LYS A 353 14.27 -21.83 3.83
CA LYS A 353 13.61 -23.01 4.41
C LYS A 353 13.18 -22.74 5.86
N ASP A 354 11.98 -23.17 6.21
CA ASP A 354 11.50 -23.08 7.59
C ASP A 354 12.24 -24.10 8.47
N GLY A 355 12.71 -23.64 9.64
CA GLY A 355 13.47 -24.49 10.57
C GLY A 355 12.61 -25.51 11.31
N GLY A 356 11.29 -25.29 11.39
CA GLY A 356 10.38 -26.13 12.16
C GLY A 356 9.85 -27.36 11.43
N ARG A 357 9.68 -27.30 10.10
CA ARG A 357 9.07 -28.38 9.30
C ARG A 357 9.80 -28.56 7.97
N SER A 358 10.13 -29.82 7.64
CA SER A 358 10.74 -30.17 6.35
C SER A 358 9.80 -29.85 5.19
N GLY A 359 10.31 -29.23 4.13
CA GLY A 359 9.56 -28.96 2.90
C GLY A 359 8.65 -27.72 2.96
N GLN A 360 8.84 -26.85 3.95
CA GLN A 360 8.17 -25.55 4.04
C GLN A 360 9.17 -24.41 3.86
N TYR A 361 8.72 -23.33 3.22
CA TYR A 361 9.53 -22.15 2.93
C TYR A 361 8.84 -20.88 3.43
N VAL A 362 9.66 -19.94 3.90
CA VAL A 362 9.27 -18.65 4.44
C VAL A 362 9.98 -17.57 3.64
N ILE A 363 9.27 -16.46 3.41
CA ILE A 363 9.79 -15.30 2.70
C ILE A 363 10.22 -14.26 3.72
N ASN A 364 11.46 -13.79 3.60
CA ASN A 364 12.02 -12.70 4.39
C ASN A 364 11.60 -11.35 3.78
N LEU A 365 10.40 -10.90 4.17
CA LEU A 365 9.78 -9.69 3.68
C LEU A 365 10.62 -8.44 3.98
N LYS A 366 11.25 -8.39 5.16
CA LYS A 366 12.13 -7.27 5.54
C LYS A 366 13.34 -7.14 4.62
N SER A 367 13.99 -8.25 4.28
CA SER A 367 15.14 -8.21 3.36
C SER A 367 14.70 -7.88 1.93
N ALA A 368 13.56 -8.43 1.50
CA ALA A 368 12.99 -8.09 0.20
C ALA A 368 12.66 -6.59 0.08
N SER A 369 12.02 -6.01 1.09
CA SER A 369 11.75 -4.57 1.18
C SER A 369 13.03 -3.73 1.16
N GLN A 370 14.08 -4.14 1.88
CA GLN A 370 15.36 -3.43 1.86
C GLN A 370 16.02 -3.44 0.47
N ILE A 371 15.92 -4.55 -0.26
CA ILE A 371 16.40 -4.65 -1.64
C ILE A 371 15.59 -3.73 -2.56
N LEU A 372 14.26 -3.73 -2.46
CA LEU A 372 13.39 -2.83 -3.24
C LEU A 372 13.74 -1.36 -3.00
N LYS A 373 13.95 -0.96 -1.74
CA LYS A 373 14.40 0.40 -1.39
C LYS A 373 15.77 0.70 -1.97
N LYS A 374 16.75 -0.20 -1.81
CA LYS A 374 18.11 -0.03 -2.36
C LYS A 374 18.06 0.18 -3.87
N ASN A 375 17.31 -0.67 -4.59
CA ASN A 375 17.16 -0.60 -6.05
C ASN A 375 16.48 0.70 -6.50
N LEU A 376 15.44 1.16 -5.79
CA LEU A 376 14.79 2.43 -6.08
C LEU A 376 15.73 3.63 -5.88
N ILE A 377 16.48 3.66 -4.78
CA ILE A 377 17.45 4.73 -4.51
C ILE A 377 18.55 4.73 -5.58
N GLN A 378 19.07 3.55 -5.94
CA GLN A 378 20.03 3.41 -7.04
C GLN A 378 19.45 3.89 -8.36
N GLY A 379 18.18 3.57 -8.66
CA GLY A 379 17.48 4.03 -9.85
C GLY A 379 17.37 5.56 -9.91
N ILE A 380 17.02 6.20 -8.79
CA ILE A 380 16.97 7.67 -8.67
C ILE A 380 18.36 8.28 -8.91
N VAL A 381 19.41 7.72 -8.28
CA VAL A 381 20.79 8.19 -8.45
C VAL A 381 21.27 8.00 -9.89
N SER A 382 20.96 6.85 -10.50
CA SER A 382 21.30 6.53 -11.89
C SER A 382 20.67 7.53 -12.85
N ALA A 383 19.37 7.79 -12.72
CA ALA A 383 18.63 8.71 -13.58
C ALA A 383 19.09 10.17 -13.42
N ARG A 384 19.55 10.57 -12.24
CA ARG A 384 19.95 11.95 -11.93
C ARG A 384 21.41 12.25 -12.28
N PHE A 385 22.31 11.32 -11.98
CA PHE A 385 23.75 11.56 -11.99
C PHE A 385 24.54 10.57 -12.86
N GLY A 386 23.94 9.43 -13.22
CA GLY A 386 24.53 8.41 -14.08
C GLY A 386 25.30 7.31 -13.36
N ALA A 387 25.80 6.35 -14.15
CA ALA A 387 26.42 5.11 -13.67
C ALA A 387 27.63 5.28 -12.73
N PRO A 388 28.53 6.26 -12.88
CA PRO A 388 29.68 6.42 -11.98
C PRO A 388 29.29 6.65 -10.51
N TYR A 389 28.16 7.32 -10.28
CA TYR A 389 27.64 7.60 -8.95
C TYR A 389 27.08 6.34 -8.29
N VAL A 390 26.32 5.55 -9.07
CA VAL A 390 25.80 4.26 -8.63
C VAL A 390 26.94 3.28 -8.31
N ARG A 391 28.03 3.31 -9.08
CA ARG A 391 29.23 2.50 -8.80
C ARG A 391 29.81 2.79 -7.42
N ILE A 392 29.96 4.07 -7.05
CA ILE A 392 30.43 4.47 -5.72
C ILE A 392 29.44 4.01 -4.64
N MET A 393 28.14 4.23 -4.86
CA MET A 393 27.09 3.83 -3.91
C MET A 393 27.10 2.31 -3.66
N ASN A 394 27.18 1.49 -4.71
CA ASN A 394 27.18 0.03 -4.59
C ASN A 394 28.44 -0.45 -3.86
N MET A 395 29.59 0.09 -4.22
CA MET A 395 30.85 -0.24 -3.57
C MET A 395 30.85 0.07 -2.07
N LEU A 396 30.30 1.23 -1.67
CA LEU A 396 30.15 1.59 -0.25
C LEU A 396 29.09 0.74 0.45
N ALA A 397 28.02 0.35 -0.24
CA ALA A 397 27.01 -0.55 0.32
C ALA A 397 27.56 -1.97 0.59
N ASP A 398 28.48 -2.44 -0.24
CA ASP A 398 29.02 -3.81 -0.15
C ASP A 398 30.25 -3.89 0.76
N LYS A 399 31.15 -2.89 0.71
CA LYS A 399 32.40 -2.87 1.51
C LYS A 399 32.26 -2.11 2.84
N GLY A 400 31.17 -1.37 3.02
CA GLY A 400 30.96 -0.51 4.18
C GLY A 400 31.75 0.81 4.10
N LYS A 401 32.31 1.21 5.23
CA LYS A 401 32.96 2.52 5.42
C LYS A 401 34.32 2.58 4.73
N LEU A 402 34.51 3.53 3.82
CA LEU A 402 35.77 3.67 3.07
C LEU A 402 36.28 5.11 3.06
N GLU A 403 37.60 5.26 2.98
CA GLU A 403 38.28 6.54 2.72
C GLU A 403 38.27 6.89 1.23
N GLU A 404 38.39 8.18 0.91
CA GLU A 404 38.41 8.70 -0.47
C GLU A 404 39.46 8.00 -1.36
N LYS A 405 40.66 7.75 -0.82
CA LYS A 405 41.74 7.05 -1.56
C LYS A 405 41.38 5.59 -1.88
N GLN A 406 40.72 4.91 -0.94
CA GLN A 406 40.26 3.53 -1.13
C GLN A 406 39.13 3.48 -2.17
N ILE A 407 38.20 4.43 -2.11
CA ILE A 407 37.10 4.59 -3.07
C ILE A 407 37.66 4.81 -4.47
N SER A 408 38.65 5.70 -4.64
CA SER A 408 39.35 5.90 -5.91
C SER A 408 39.98 4.62 -6.46
N ARG A 409 40.72 3.88 -5.63
CA ARG A 409 41.34 2.61 -6.02
C ARG A 409 40.32 1.55 -6.45
N PHE A 410 39.26 1.34 -5.66
CA PHE A 410 38.28 0.28 -5.93
C PHE A 410 37.31 0.64 -7.05
N SER A 411 36.98 1.92 -7.24
CA SER A 411 36.08 2.37 -8.31
C SER A 411 36.78 2.63 -9.65
N MET A 412 38.12 2.56 -9.65
CA MET A 412 39.00 2.86 -10.78
C MET A 412 38.74 4.26 -11.35
N MET A 413 38.62 5.26 -10.46
CA MET A 413 38.39 6.66 -10.83
C MET A 413 39.47 7.56 -10.22
N PRO A 414 39.86 8.65 -10.89
CA PRO A 414 40.74 9.65 -10.31
C PRO A 414 40.19 10.21 -8.99
N VAL A 415 41.07 10.49 -8.03
CA VAL A 415 40.68 11.00 -6.70
C VAL A 415 39.87 12.30 -6.81
N LYS A 416 40.22 13.17 -7.77
CA LYS A 416 39.49 14.43 -8.05
C LYS A 416 38.03 14.15 -8.40
N ASP A 417 37.79 13.22 -9.31
CA ASP A 417 36.45 12.87 -9.80
C ASP A 417 35.63 12.17 -8.74
N VAL A 418 36.28 11.37 -7.89
CA VAL A 418 35.64 10.72 -6.74
C VAL A 418 35.19 11.77 -5.72
N ARG A 419 36.02 12.76 -5.40
CA ARG A 419 35.68 13.83 -4.45
C ARG A 419 34.45 14.61 -4.88
N GLU A 420 34.38 14.99 -6.16
CA GLU A 420 33.22 15.66 -6.72
C GLU A 420 31.95 14.81 -6.54
N LYS A 421 32.01 13.53 -6.91
CA LYS A 421 30.87 12.61 -6.82
C LYS A 421 30.43 12.37 -5.37
N LEU A 422 31.37 12.20 -4.45
CA LEU A 422 31.09 12.02 -3.02
C LEU A 422 30.40 13.26 -2.45
N THR A 423 30.88 14.44 -2.80
CA THR A 423 30.28 15.71 -2.36
C THR A 423 28.85 15.84 -2.88
N THR A 424 28.62 15.55 -4.16
CA THR A 424 27.27 15.59 -4.76
C THR A 424 26.32 14.56 -4.13
N LEU A 425 26.77 13.33 -3.86
CA LEU A 425 25.93 12.34 -3.20
C LEU A 425 25.65 12.65 -1.72
N CYS A 426 26.60 13.31 -1.05
CA CYS A 426 26.44 13.77 0.33
C CYS A 426 25.40 14.89 0.42
N THR A 427 25.49 15.92 -0.45
CA THR A 427 24.50 17.01 -0.51
C THR A 427 23.14 16.52 -0.99
N PHE A 428 23.13 15.49 -1.85
CA PHE A 428 21.92 14.80 -2.25
C PHE A 428 21.28 14.00 -1.10
N GLY A 429 22.03 13.68 -0.04
CA GLY A 429 21.52 12.99 1.16
C GLY A 429 21.57 11.46 1.10
N VAL A 430 22.32 10.89 0.16
CA VAL A 430 22.51 9.44 0.02
C VAL A 430 23.73 8.94 0.80
N LEU A 431 24.78 9.77 0.87
CA LEU A 431 26.00 9.48 1.63
C LEU A 431 26.08 10.26 2.92
N ASN A 432 26.77 9.68 3.89
CA ASN A 432 27.15 10.33 5.13
C ASN A 432 28.68 10.34 5.25
N LEU A 433 29.21 11.44 5.78
CA LEU A 433 30.61 11.58 6.14
C LEU A 433 30.75 11.36 7.65
N GLN A 434 31.53 10.36 8.04
CA GLN A 434 31.87 10.09 9.43
C GLN A 434 33.31 10.53 9.70
N GLU A 435 33.46 11.41 10.68
CA GLU A 435 34.76 11.85 11.19
C GLU A 435 35.19 10.94 12.35
N VAL A 436 36.38 10.35 12.23
CA VAL A 436 36.99 9.54 13.29
C VAL A 436 38.32 10.20 13.71
N PRO A 437 38.31 11.02 14.78
CA PRO A 437 39.49 11.77 15.19
C PRO A 437 40.51 10.86 15.87
N LYS A 438 41.79 10.98 15.51
CA LYS A 438 42.90 10.27 16.17
C LYS A 438 43.26 10.88 17.53
N THR A 439 42.98 12.18 17.70
CA THR A 439 43.27 12.94 18.91
C THR A 439 42.02 13.61 19.47
N LYS A 440 42.00 13.91 20.77
CA LYS A 440 40.86 14.56 21.44
C LYS A 440 40.51 15.93 20.85
N GLU A 441 41.50 16.61 20.27
CA GLU A 441 41.38 17.95 19.66
C GLU A 441 40.61 17.96 18.33
N ARG A 442 40.28 16.79 17.75
CA ARG A 442 39.52 16.63 16.49
C ARG A 442 40.04 17.47 15.31
N THR A 443 41.34 17.75 15.27
CA THR A 443 41.97 18.51 14.17
C THR A 443 41.85 17.76 12.84
N PRO A 444 41.40 18.40 11.74
CA PRO A 444 41.18 17.74 10.43
C PRO A 444 42.37 16.92 9.90
N SER A 445 43.60 17.39 10.11
CA SER A 445 44.83 16.71 9.69
C SER A 445 45.07 15.38 10.39
N ARG A 446 44.47 15.18 11.58
CA ARG A 446 44.57 13.95 12.39
C ARG A 446 43.21 13.26 12.51
N THR A 447 42.31 13.47 11.55
CA THR A 447 40.99 12.85 11.53
C THR A 447 40.83 11.98 10.29
N TYR A 448 40.32 10.77 10.45
CA TYR A 448 39.90 9.95 9.33
C TYR A 448 38.51 10.36 8.86
N TYR A 449 38.34 10.46 7.55
CA TYR A 449 37.08 10.82 6.90
C TYR A 449 36.56 9.59 6.15
N LEU A 450 35.56 8.95 6.74
CA LEU A 450 34.97 7.73 6.22
C LEU A 450 33.62 8.02 5.59
N TRP A 451 33.45 7.58 4.35
CA TRP A 451 32.18 7.68 3.63
C TRP A 451 31.37 6.42 3.83
N GLU A 452 30.07 6.57 4.01
CA GLU A 452 29.13 5.47 4.21
C GLU A 452 27.81 5.74 3.49
N VAL A 453 27.16 4.69 2.99
CA VAL A 453 25.75 4.73 2.54
C VAL A 453 24.87 4.31 3.71
N ILE A 454 24.01 5.21 4.19
CA ILE A 454 23.01 4.89 5.21
C ILE A 454 21.64 4.84 4.54
N LEU A 455 21.25 3.66 4.07
CA LEU A 455 20.02 3.46 3.30
C LEU A 455 18.74 3.99 4.00
N PRO A 456 18.52 3.78 5.32
CA PRO A 456 17.33 4.31 5.99
C PRO A 456 17.25 5.84 5.93
N ARG A 457 18.37 6.53 6.23
CA ARG A 457 18.43 7.99 6.18
C ARG A 457 18.28 8.53 4.77
N ALA A 458 18.84 7.84 3.78
CA ALA A 458 18.66 8.16 2.38
C ALA A 458 17.19 8.00 1.97
N ALA A 459 16.51 6.94 2.41
CA ALA A 459 15.09 6.72 2.16
C ALA A 459 14.23 7.84 2.76
N ASP A 460 14.48 8.27 4.01
CA ASP A 460 13.75 9.38 4.64
C ASP A 460 13.95 10.69 3.88
N THR A 461 15.22 11.04 3.59
CA THR A 461 15.57 12.28 2.87
C THR A 461 14.95 12.32 1.47
N LEU A 462 14.93 11.18 0.78
CA LEU A 462 14.31 11.08 -0.54
C LEU A 462 12.79 11.10 -0.45
N THR A 463 12.19 10.49 0.56
CA THR A 463 10.75 10.53 0.80
C THR A 463 10.26 11.97 0.97
N ASP A 464 10.95 12.78 1.77
CA ASP A 464 10.62 14.20 1.95
C ASP A 464 10.70 14.97 0.62
N ARG A 465 11.76 14.74 -0.17
CA ARG A 465 11.92 15.36 -1.49
C ARG A 465 10.84 14.94 -2.47
N LEU A 466 10.43 13.67 -2.44
CA LEU A 466 9.35 13.16 -3.28
C LEU A 466 8.01 13.78 -2.88
N TYR A 467 7.72 13.94 -1.59
CA TYR A 467 6.53 14.67 -1.13
C TYR A 467 6.52 16.13 -1.58
N HIS A 468 7.65 16.83 -1.47
CA HIS A 468 7.77 18.19 -2.00
C HIS A 468 7.56 18.25 -3.52
N THR A 469 8.12 17.29 -4.25
CA THR A 469 7.94 17.20 -5.71
C THR A 469 6.48 16.95 -6.07
N MET A 470 5.80 16.04 -5.37
CA MET A 470 4.37 15.78 -5.55
C MET A 470 3.53 17.04 -5.27
N GLY A 471 3.87 17.80 -4.22
CA GLY A 471 3.26 19.10 -3.94
C GLY A 471 3.44 20.11 -5.07
N ASN A 472 4.64 20.20 -5.64
CA ASN A 472 4.93 21.07 -6.78
C ASN A 472 4.13 20.67 -8.04
N LEU A 473 4.00 19.37 -8.32
CA LEU A 473 3.18 18.88 -9.43
C LEU A 473 1.70 19.24 -9.26
N ARG A 474 1.15 19.04 -8.06
CA ARG A 474 -0.23 19.44 -7.73
C ARG A 474 -0.44 20.94 -7.88
N GLN A 475 0.51 21.74 -7.40
CA GLN A 475 0.46 23.19 -7.55
C GLN A 475 0.49 23.59 -9.01
N ARG A 476 1.34 22.94 -9.83
CA ARG A 476 1.40 23.21 -11.27
C ARG A 476 0.09 22.85 -11.97
N ARG A 477 -0.51 21.70 -11.62
CA ARG A 477 -1.82 21.28 -12.14
C ARG A 477 -2.91 22.32 -11.84
N PHE A 478 -2.95 22.84 -10.62
CA PHE A 478 -3.88 23.91 -10.23
C PHE A 478 -3.68 25.18 -11.08
N VAL A 479 -2.43 25.60 -11.29
CA VAL A 479 -2.10 26.78 -12.12
C VAL A 479 -2.52 26.58 -13.58
N GLU A 480 -2.28 25.41 -14.17
CA GLU A 480 -2.66 25.14 -15.57
C GLU A 480 -4.18 25.12 -15.78
N ARG A 481 -4.94 24.61 -14.80
CA ARG A 481 -6.41 24.71 -14.79
C ARG A 481 -6.88 26.16 -14.63
N ALA A 482 -6.30 26.90 -13.70
CA ALA A 482 -6.68 28.29 -13.43
C ALA A 482 -6.48 29.21 -14.63
N LYS A 483 -5.38 29.03 -15.39
CA LYS A 483 -5.13 29.77 -16.64
C LYS A 483 -6.23 29.62 -17.68
N ARG A 484 -6.90 28.46 -17.69
CA ARG A 484 -7.92 28.08 -18.68
C ARG A 484 -9.31 27.92 -18.05
N ALA A 485 -9.55 28.58 -16.92
CA ALA A 485 -10.81 28.48 -16.18
C ALA A 485 -12.02 28.88 -17.02
N VAL A 486 -11.89 29.90 -17.89
CA VAL A 486 -12.99 30.34 -18.77
C VAL A 486 -13.38 29.25 -19.77
N LEU A 487 -12.39 28.62 -20.40
CA LEU A 487 -12.60 27.51 -21.33
C LEU A 487 -13.22 26.30 -20.61
N LEU A 488 -12.69 25.94 -19.43
CA LEU A 488 -13.24 24.86 -18.63
C LEU A 488 -14.70 25.12 -18.22
N ASN A 489 -15.03 26.35 -17.80
CA ASN A 489 -16.40 26.74 -17.47
C ASN A 489 -17.31 26.66 -18.69
N LYS A 490 -16.82 27.03 -19.89
CA LYS A 490 -17.56 26.86 -21.14
C LYS A 490 -17.85 25.38 -21.42
N CYS A 491 -16.84 24.51 -21.27
CA CYS A 491 -16.99 23.06 -21.41
C CYS A 491 -17.86 22.42 -20.33
N GLU A 492 -18.02 23.04 -19.16
CA GLU A 492 -18.91 22.51 -18.12
C GLU A 492 -20.39 22.69 -18.42
N ARG A 493 -20.75 23.61 -19.34
CA ARG A 493 -22.14 23.89 -19.73
C ARG A 493 -22.77 22.67 -20.38
N THR A 494 -24.04 22.41 -20.06
CA THR A 494 -24.77 21.22 -20.50
C THR A 494 -24.97 21.13 -22.01
N ASP A 495 -25.14 22.28 -22.68
CA ASP A 495 -25.23 22.37 -24.13
C ASP A 495 -23.91 22.00 -24.82
N VAL A 496 -22.78 22.51 -24.32
CA VAL A 496 -21.44 22.20 -24.85
C VAL A 496 -21.01 20.76 -24.56
N LYS A 497 -21.43 20.18 -23.42
CA LYS A 497 -21.20 18.74 -23.14
C LYS A 497 -21.98 17.82 -24.06
N ALA A 498 -23.18 18.23 -24.47
CA ALA A 498 -24.01 17.45 -25.38
C ALA A 498 -23.55 17.60 -26.83
N ASP A 499 -23.03 18.79 -27.19
CA ASP A 499 -22.54 19.09 -28.54
C ASP A 499 -21.16 19.76 -28.52
N ASP A 500 -20.14 18.95 -28.76
CA ASP A 500 -18.74 19.39 -28.82
C ASP A 500 -18.46 20.30 -30.03
N SER A 501 -19.38 20.43 -31.00
CA SER A 501 -19.22 21.36 -32.14
C SER A 501 -19.33 22.84 -31.73
N LEU A 502 -19.88 23.13 -30.54
CA LEU A 502 -19.99 24.49 -29.97
C LEU A 502 -18.64 25.09 -29.53
N LEU A 503 -17.57 24.30 -29.58
CA LEU A 503 -16.19 24.74 -29.34
C LEU A 503 -15.50 25.07 -30.67
N ASN A 504 -14.87 26.24 -30.73
CA ASN A 504 -14.08 26.65 -31.89
C ASN A 504 -12.84 25.75 -32.04
N ALA A 505 -12.31 25.61 -33.26
CA ALA A 505 -11.11 24.79 -33.51
C ALA A 505 -9.90 25.17 -32.64
N ALA A 506 -9.73 26.47 -32.32
CA ALA A 506 -8.70 26.95 -31.41
C ALA A 506 -8.93 26.49 -29.96
N GLU A 507 -10.18 26.54 -29.49
CA GLU A 507 -10.57 26.10 -28.15
C GLU A 507 -10.42 24.58 -27.99
N LYS A 508 -10.77 23.80 -29.03
CA LYS A 508 -10.56 22.35 -29.05
C LYS A 508 -9.08 22.01 -28.94
N LYS A 509 -8.23 22.65 -29.76
CA LYS A 509 -6.78 22.47 -29.71
C LYS A 509 -6.21 22.86 -28.34
N GLU A 510 -6.69 23.96 -27.76
CA GLU A 510 -6.26 24.38 -26.43
C GLU A 510 -6.69 23.37 -25.34
N LEU A 511 -7.91 22.83 -25.43
CA LEU A 511 -8.41 21.80 -24.53
C LEU A 511 -7.61 20.50 -24.65
N GLU A 512 -7.28 20.06 -25.86
CA GLU A 512 -6.39 18.92 -26.09
C GLU A 512 -5.02 19.14 -25.45
N THR A 513 -4.42 20.33 -25.65
CA THR A 513 -3.13 20.66 -25.04
C THR A 513 -3.20 20.68 -23.52
N LEU A 514 -4.29 21.20 -22.94
CA LEU A 514 -4.51 21.20 -21.51
C LEU A 514 -4.65 19.76 -21.00
N ASN A 515 -5.49 18.93 -21.62
CA ASN A 515 -5.69 17.54 -21.20
C ASN A 515 -4.39 16.75 -21.24
N SER A 516 -3.59 16.90 -22.30
CA SER A 516 -2.27 16.25 -22.41
C SER A 516 -1.32 16.68 -21.27
N VAL A 517 -1.29 17.96 -20.92
CA VAL A 517 -0.49 18.46 -19.79
C VAL A 517 -1.01 17.94 -18.45
N LEU A 518 -2.33 17.94 -18.24
CA LEU A 518 -2.93 17.44 -17.01
C LEU A 518 -2.68 15.95 -16.82
N GLU A 519 -2.89 15.15 -17.87
CA GLU A 519 -2.63 13.71 -17.87
C GLU A 519 -1.17 13.41 -17.55
N MET A 520 -0.23 14.12 -18.19
CA MET A 520 1.20 13.97 -17.90
C MET A 520 1.51 14.26 -16.43
N LEU A 521 0.98 15.36 -15.87
CA LEU A 521 1.19 15.72 -14.47
C LEU A 521 0.58 14.68 -13.52
N GLU A 522 -0.60 14.15 -13.82
CA GLU A 522 -1.31 13.14 -13.02
C GLU A 522 -0.57 11.80 -13.02
N MET A 523 -0.09 11.37 -14.18
CA MET A 523 0.72 10.16 -14.30
C MET A 523 2.04 10.27 -13.55
N GLN A 524 2.71 11.44 -13.58
CA GLN A 524 3.91 11.65 -12.77
C GLN A 524 3.60 11.69 -11.28
N GLU A 525 2.47 12.29 -10.87
CA GLU A 525 2.02 12.29 -9.48
C GLU A 525 1.85 10.86 -8.95
N LEU A 526 1.19 10.00 -9.72
CA LEU A 526 0.97 8.60 -9.36
C LEU A 526 2.30 7.82 -9.27
N ARG A 527 3.19 7.99 -10.24
CA ARG A 527 4.54 7.36 -10.21
C ARG A 527 5.34 7.77 -8.99
N ILE A 528 5.29 9.05 -8.60
CA ILE A 528 5.96 9.51 -7.37
C ILE A 528 5.32 8.89 -6.13
N ALA A 529 4.00 8.77 -6.09
CA ALA A 529 3.31 8.12 -4.98
C ALA A 529 3.74 6.66 -4.81
N GLU A 530 3.94 5.91 -5.90
CA GLU A 530 4.48 4.54 -5.86
C GLU A 530 5.91 4.47 -5.31
N MET A 531 6.76 5.43 -5.68
CA MET A 531 8.11 5.54 -5.13
C MET A 531 8.06 5.82 -3.63
N VAL A 532 7.17 6.70 -3.19
CA VAL A 532 6.96 7.02 -1.76
C VAL A 532 6.51 5.78 -1.00
N ILE A 533 5.55 5.01 -1.51
CA ILE A 533 5.12 3.74 -0.88
C ILE A 533 6.32 2.80 -0.70
N THR A 534 7.14 2.66 -1.75
CA THR A 534 8.31 1.77 -1.70
C THR A 534 9.32 2.21 -0.65
N LEU A 535 9.55 3.52 -0.46
CA LEU A 535 10.50 4.02 0.53
C LEU A 535 9.94 4.01 1.96
N ARG A 536 8.67 4.34 2.14
CA ARG A 536 8.03 4.56 3.45
C ARG A 536 7.33 3.32 4.01
N ASP A 537 6.55 2.63 3.17
CA ASP A 537 5.56 1.65 3.62
C ASP A 537 6.06 0.21 3.52
N PHE A 538 6.90 -0.10 2.51
CA PHE A 538 7.64 -1.37 2.46
C PHE A 538 8.71 -1.40 3.54
#